data_AF-A0A223D1Z2-F1
#
_entry.id   AF-A0A223D1Z2-F1
#
_cell.length_a   1.000
_cell.length_b   1.000
_cell.length_c   1.000
_cell.angle_alpha   90.00
_cell.angle_beta   90.00
_cell.angle_gamma   90.00
#
_symmetry.space_group_name_H-M   'P 1'
#
loop_
_entity.id
_entity.type
_entity.pdbx_description
1 polymer ?
#
loop_
_entity_poly.entity_id
_entity_poly.type
_entity_poly.pdbx_seq_one_letter_code
_entity_poly.pdbx_strand_id
1 'polypeptide(L)'
;MDVQSHEDLRLARALDQLSVYFYAIRVPFTVADLYRKAYGEVWEEMPGALWLEFLSEDPYVRLGRDEFYSLMTIFETLHRAGLVKLLDVIAAETERLGIDMGVMKPGHYIGRPSKHNDEQNDS
;
A
#
# COMPACT_ATOMS: atom_id res chain seq x y z
N MET A 1 -8.95 -13.85 -20.29
CA MET A 1 -8.77 -12.73 -19.35
C MET A 1 -7.35 -12.25 -19.53
N ASP A 2 -7.17 -11.01 -19.97
CA ASP A 2 -5.85 -10.41 -20.14
C ASP A 2 -5.15 -10.28 -18.80
N VAL A 3 -3.85 -10.58 -18.77
CA VAL A 3 -3.00 -10.50 -17.57
C VAL A 3 -3.05 -9.10 -16.95
N GLN A 4 -3.16 -8.06 -17.79
CA GLN A 4 -3.26 -6.66 -17.37
C GLN A 4 -4.50 -6.39 -16.49
N SER A 5 -5.65 -7.00 -16.82
CA SER A 5 -6.89 -6.85 -16.02
C SER A 5 -6.79 -7.49 -14.63
N HIS A 6 -5.93 -8.51 -14.46
CA HIS A 6 -5.75 -9.18 -13.19
C HIS A 6 -4.82 -8.40 -12.25
N GLU A 7 -3.75 -7.81 -12.79
CA GLU A 7 -2.84 -6.95 -12.03
C GLU A 7 -3.52 -5.65 -11.60
N ASP A 8 -4.33 -5.04 -12.47
CA ASP A 8 -5.12 -3.85 -12.15
C ASP A 8 -6.12 -4.12 -11.03
N LEU A 9 -6.85 -5.25 -11.09
CA LEU A 9 -7.78 -5.64 -10.03
C LEU A 9 -7.07 -5.91 -8.69
N ARG A 10 -5.90 -6.56 -8.74
CA ARG A 10 -5.09 -6.81 -7.54
C ARG A 10 -4.62 -5.51 -6.91
N LEU A 11 -4.18 -4.55 -7.73
CA LEU A 11 -3.79 -3.23 -7.26
C LEU A 11 -4.98 -2.50 -6.63
N ALA A 12 -6.14 -2.50 -7.29
CA ALA A 12 -7.36 -1.89 -6.75
C ALA A 12 -7.73 -2.46 -5.37
N ARG A 13 -7.70 -3.79 -5.20
CA ARG A 13 -7.93 -4.45 -3.91
C ARG A 13 -6.92 -4.03 -2.84
N ALA A 14 -5.63 -3.94 -3.19
CA ALA A 14 -4.60 -3.50 -2.25
C ALA A 14 -4.83 -2.03 -1.80
N LEU A 15 -5.27 -1.15 -2.70
CA LEU A 15 -5.58 0.25 -2.39
C LEU A 15 -6.84 0.38 -1.50
N ASP A 16 -7.87 -0.44 -1.73
CA ASP A 16 -9.06 -0.50 -0.86
C ASP A 16 -8.69 -0.95 0.55
N GLN A 17 -7.91 -2.03 0.67
CA GLN A 17 -7.48 -2.50 2.00
C GLN A 17 -6.55 -1.53 2.71
N LEU A 18 -5.65 -0.85 1.98
CA LEU A 18 -4.83 0.22 2.56
C LEU A 18 -5.70 1.34 3.15
N SER A 19 -6.77 1.71 2.44
CA SER A 19 -7.73 2.70 2.94
C SER A 19 -8.43 2.24 4.22
N VAL A 20 -8.76 0.94 4.33
CA VAL A 20 -9.29 0.35 5.57
C VAL A 20 -8.28 0.41 6.71
N TYR A 21 -7.00 0.10 6.45
CA TYR A 21 -5.93 0.24 7.45
C TYR A 21 -5.84 1.68 7.95
N PHE A 22 -5.77 2.66 7.05
CA PHE A 22 -5.72 4.09 7.38
C PHE A 22 -6.91 4.54 8.23
N TYR A 23 -8.11 4.08 7.86
CA TYR A 23 -9.31 4.34 8.65
C TYR A 23 -9.19 3.78 10.07
N ALA A 24 -8.72 2.53 10.22
CA ALA A 24 -8.59 1.87 11.51
C ALA A 24 -7.60 2.58 12.46
N ILE A 25 -6.49 3.09 11.92
CA ILE A 25 -5.47 3.83 12.70
C ILE A 25 -5.75 5.34 12.77
N ARG A 26 -6.85 5.81 12.17
CA ARG A 26 -7.34 7.20 12.21
C ARG A 26 -6.30 8.23 11.74
N VAL A 27 -5.59 7.93 10.64
CA VAL A 27 -4.71 8.93 10.01
C VAL A 27 -5.53 10.07 9.39
N PRO A 28 -5.00 11.30 9.35
CA PRO A 28 -5.72 12.48 8.85
C PRO A 28 -5.59 12.66 7.32
N PHE A 29 -5.44 11.58 6.56
CA PHE A 29 -5.29 11.61 5.10
C PHE A 29 -5.91 10.38 4.45
N THR A 30 -6.27 10.50 3.17
CA THR A 30 -6.74 9.41 2.32
C THR A 30 -5.64 8.91 1.40
N VAL A 31 -5.82 7.74 0.79
CA VAL A 31 -4.90 7.25 -0.26
C VAL A 31 -4.82 8.25 -1.42
N ALA A 32 -5.93 8.89 -1.80
CA ALA A 32 -5.96 9.92 -2.85
C ALA A 32 -5.09 11.15 -2.51
N ASP A 33 -5.09 11.58 -1.24
CA ASP A 33 -4.22 12.68 -0.80
C ASP A 33 -2.73 12.32 -0.96
N LEU A 34 -2.38 11.07 -0.66
CA LEU A 34 -1.01 10.58 -0.83
C LEU A 34 -0.60 10.47 -2.30
N TYR A 35 -1.52 10.06 -3.20
CA TYR A 35 -1.29 10.10 -4.64
C TYR A 35 -1.00 11.51 -5.14
N ARG A 36 -1.85 12.48 -4.80
CA ARG A 36 -1.66 13.90 -5.17
C ARG A 36 -0.33 14.43 -4.65
N LYS A 37 0.04 14.06 -3.41
CA LYS A 37 1.31 14.45 -2.81
C LYS A 37 2.52 13.79 -3.49
N ALA A 38 2.41 12.54 -3.94
CA ALA A 38 3.49 11.80 -4.58
C ALA A 38 3.73 12.21 -6.04
N TYR A 39 2.67 12.57 -6.77
CA TYR A 39 2.73 12.72 -8.23
C TYR A 39 2.28 14.09 -8.75
N GLY A 40 1.71 14.95 -7.92
CA GLY A 40 1.30 16.29 -8.32
C GLY A 40 0.18 16.25 -9.37
N GLU A 41 0.33 17.02 -10.44
CA GLU A 41 -0.71 17.19 -11.47
C GLU A 41 -1.00 15.91 -12.27
N VAL A 42 -0.03 15.00 -12.38
CA VAL A 42 -0.17 13.75 -13.16
C VAL A 42 -0.68 12.58 -12.33
N TRP A 43 -1.17 12.82 -11.11
CA TRP A 43 -1.55 11.74 -10.18
C TRP A 43 -2.63 10.81 -10.75
N GLU A 44 -3.55 11.32 -11.56
CA GLU A 44 -4.64 10.56 -12.20
C GLU A 44 -4.14 9.59 -13.27
N GLU A 45 -2.97 9.85 -13.85
CA GLU A 45 -2.34 8.97 -14.85
C GLU A 45 -1.63 7.77 -14.21
N MET A 46 -1.48 7.77 -12.89
CA MET A 46 -0.74 6.74 -12.18
C MET A 46 -1.58 5.46 -12.01
N PRO A 47 -0.93 4.28 -12.00
CA PRO A 47 -1.62 3.01 -11.77
C PRO A 47 -2.51 3.06 -10.53
N GLY A 48 -3.75 2.61 -10.68
CA GLY A 48 -4.71 2.56 -9.57
C GLY A 48 -5.43 3.88 -9.26
N ALA A 49 -5.00 5.03 -9.79
CA ALA A 49 -5.55 6.32 -9.42
C ALA A 49 -7.04 6.48 -9.76
N LEU A 50 -7.44 6.06 -10.96
CA LEU A 50 -8.84 6.10 -11.41
C LEU A 50 -9.76 5.20 -10.57
N TRP A 51 -9.21 4.20 -9.87
CA TRP A 51 -10.01 3.32 -9.03
C TRP A 51 -10.39 4.00 -7.72
N LEU A 52 -9.61 4.97 -7.22
CA LEU A 52 -9.76 5.53 -5.88
C LEU A 52 -11.15 6.09 -5.57
N GLU A 53 -11.87 6.56 -6.59
CA GLU A 53 -13.24 7.08 -6.46
C GLU A 53 -14.31 5.98 -6.39
N PHE A 54 -14.00 4.78 -6.90
CA PHE A 54 -14.96 3.69 -7.09
C PHE A 54 -14.60 2.41 -6.32
N LEU A 55 -13.48 2.39 -5.58
CA LEU A 55 -12.96 1.20 -4.88
C LEU A 55 -14.02 0.49 -4.03
N SER A 56 -14.82 1.27 -3.29
CA SER A 56 -15.83 0.70 -2.38
C SER A 56 -17.12 0.25 -3.07
N GLU A 57 -17.33 0.65 -4.33
CA GLU A 57 -18.54 0.39 -5.11
C GLU A 57 -18.37 -0.80 -6.06
N ASP A 58 -17.14 -1.10 -6.48
CA ASP A 58 -16.87 -2.20 -7.40
C ASP A 58 -17.06 -3.59 -6.73
N PRO A 59 -17.90 -4.47 -7.29
CA PRO A 59 -18.19 -5.78 -6.68
C PRO A 59 -16.97 -6.72 -6.64
N TYR A 60 -16.04 -6.64 -7.60
CA TYR A 60 -14.83 -7.47 -7.65
C TYR A 60 -13.77 -7.00 -6.65
N VAL A 61 -13.70 -5.70 -6.37
CA VAL A 61 -12.88 -5.15 -5.29
C VAL A 61 -13.45 -5.57 -3.94
N ARG A 62 -14.77 -5.46 -3.75
CA ARG A 62 -15.46 -5.90 -2.54
C ARG A 62 -15.30 -7.39 -2.25
N LEU A 63 -15.37 -8.25 -3.27
CA LEU A 63 -15.10 -9.69 -3.12
C LEU A 63 -13.67 -9.96 -2.63
N GLY A 64 -12.73 -9.07 -2.94
CA GLY A 64 -11.36 -9.14 -2.43
C GLY A 64 -11.21 -8.75 -0.95
N ARG A 65 -12.26 -8.25 -0.28
CA ARG A 65 -12.20 -7.94 1.17
C ARG A 65 -12.19 -9.19 2.04
N ASP A 66 -12.65 -10.32 1.51
CA ASP A 66 -12.57 -11.62 2.18
C ASP A 66 -11.14 -12.21 2.10
N GLU A 67 -10.29 -11.67 1.21
CA GLU A 67 -8.87 -11.99 1.16
C GLU A 67 -8.11 -11.12 2.18
N PHE A 68 -7.34 -11.70 3.09
CA PHE A 68 -6.56 -10.92 4.05
C PHE A 68 -5.22 -10.48 3.43
N TYR A 69 -5.06 -9.20 3.08
CA TYR A 69 -3.74 -8.66 2.75
C TYR A 69 -3.06 -8.12 4.00
N SER A 70 -1.84 -8.59 4.25
CA SER A 70 -0.95 -7.94 5.20
C SER A 70 -0.45 -6.60 4.62
N LEU A 71 -0.06 -5.64 5.48
CA LEU A 71 0.60 -4.40 5.04
C LEU A 71 1.81 -4.69 4.13
N MET A 72 2.58 -5.75 4.44
CA MET A 72 3.69 -6.20 3.60
C MET A 72 3.24 -6.58 2.18
N THR A 73 2.16 -7.35 2.04
CA THR A 73 1.62 -7.76 0.73
C THR A 73 1.01 -6.59 -0.04
N ILE A 74 0.38 -5.64 0.67
CA ILE A 74 -0.11 -4.39 0.09
C ILE A 74 1.08 -3.61 -0.49
N PHE A 75 2.11 -3.34 0.31
CA PHE A 75 3.26 -2.56 -0.13
C PHE A 75 4.05 -3.24 -1.25
N GLU A 76 4.18 -4.57 -1.23
CA GLU A 76 4.77 -5.31 -2.34
C GLU A 76 3.95 -5.14 -3.64
N THR A 77 2.61 -5.17 -3.54
CA THR A 77 1.73 -4.97 -4.70
C THR A 77 1.90 -3.56 -5.28
N LEU A 78 1.92 -2.53 -4.43
CA LEU A 78 2.18 -1.14 -4.82
C LEU A 78 3.57 -1.00 -5.48
N HIS A 79 4.60 -1.63 -4.90
CA HIS A 79 5.95 -1.62 -5.43
C HIS A 79 6.02 -2.25 -6.83
N ARG A 80 5.39 -3.42 -7.02
CA ARG A 80 5.34 -4.11 -8.32
C ARG A 80 4.58 -3.30 -9.38
N ALA A 81 3.58 -2.52 -8.97
CA ALA A 81 2.87 -1.58 -9.83
C ALA A 81 3.67 -0.29 -10.16
N GLY A 82 4.92 -0.16 -9.69
CA GLY A 82 5.76 1.01 -9.94
C GLY A 82 5.45 2.22 -9.05
N LEU A 83 4.64 2.04 -7.99
CA LEU A 83 4.21 3.13 -7.10
C LEU A 83 5.23 3.42 -5.99
N VAL A 84 6.52 3.44 -6.33
CA VAL A 84 7.61 3.63 -5.35
C VAL A 84 7.51 4.98 -4.65
N LYS A 85 7.24 6.05 -5.40
CA LYS A 85 7.06 7.40 -4.82
C LYS A 85 5.88 7.47 -3.85
N LEU A 86 4.80 6.74 -4.12
CA LEU A 86 3.67 6.65 -3.20
C LEU A 86 4.08 5.98 -1.89
N LEU A 87 4.85 4.89 -1.95
CA LEU A 87 5.37 4.22 -0.76
C LEU A 87 6.25 5.16 0.09
N ASP A 88 7.12 5.95 -0.55
CA ASP A 88 7.95 6.93 0.16
C ASP A 88 7.10 7.98 0.88
N VAL A 89 6.04 8.48 0.21
CA VAL A 89 5.09 9.44 0.81
C VAL A 89 4.30 8.80 1.95
N ILE A 90 3.82 7.56 1.79
CA ILE A 90 3.13 6.81 2.84
C ILE A 90 4.02 6.73 4.08
N ALA A 91 5.28 6.30 3.92
CA ALA A 91 6.24 6.15 5.01
C ALA A 91 6.48 7.48 5.74
N ALA A 92 6.75 8.55 4.98
CA ALA A 92 7.03 9.87 5.54
C ALA A 92 5.82 10.43 6.30
N GLU A 93 4.60 10.27 5.77
CA GLU A 93 3.40 10.82 6.41
C GLU A 93 3.01 10.04 7.67
N THR A 94 3.19 8.72 7.70
CA THR A 94 2.95 7.95 8.93
C THR A 94 4.02 8.17 9.97
N GLU A 95 5.30 8.29 9.58
CA GLU A 95 6.39 8.59 10.50
C GLU A 95 6.18 9.95 11.19
N ARG A 96 5.69 10.96 10.44
CA ARG A 96 5.31 12.27 11.01
C ARG A 96 4.22 12.18 12.08
N LEU A 97 3.43 11.11 12.09
CA LEU A 97 2.40 10.83 13.10
C LEU A 97 2.91 9.92 14.23
N GLY A 98 4.19 9.53 14.20
CA GLY A 98 4.77 8.58 15.14
C GLY A 98 4.34 7.13 14.87
N ILE A 99 3.90 6.81 13.65
CA ILE A 99 3.43 5.48 13.25
C ILE A 99 4.45 4.88 12.28
N ASP A 100 5.10 3.79 12.68
CA ASP A 100 5.86 2.96 11.76
C ASP A 100 4.96 1.89 11.15
N MET A 101 4.72 1.98 9.84
CA MET A 101 3.94 1.00 9.11
C MET A 101 4.78 -0.14 8.51
N GLY A 102 6.11 -0.12 8.68
CA GLY A 102 6.99 -1.13 8.10
C GLY A 102 7.12 -1.03 6.59
N VAL A 103 6.97 0.18 6.03
CA VAL A 103 7.26 0.43 4.60
C VAL A 103 8.76 0.21 4.40
N MET A 104 9.12 -0.87 3.71
CA MET A 104 10.51 -1.17 3.42
C MET A 104 11.05 -0.20 2.36
N LYS A 105 12.34 0.15 2.48
CA LYS A 105 13.03 0.98 1.48
C LYS A 105 13.01 0.31 0.10
N PRO A 106 12.98 1.09 -1.00
CA PRO A 106 13.04 0.55 -2.36
C PRO A 106 14.20 -0.45 -2.50
N GLY A 107 13.92 -1.66 -2.99
CA GLY A 107 14.88 -2.76 -3.10
C GLY A 107 14.88 -3.81 -1.97
N HIS A 108 14.13 -3.61 -0.87
CA HIS A 108 13.98 -4.62 0.19
C HIS A 108 12.77 -5.57 0.03
N TYR A 109 11.87 -5.30 -0.93
CA TYR A 109 10.75 -6.21 -1.27
C TYR A 109 11.19 -7.46 -2.03
N ILE A 110 12.49 -7.63 -2.27
CA ILE A 110 13.08 -8.79 -2.94
C ILE A 110 13.88 -9.60 -1.91
N GLY A 111 13.17 -10.38 -1.09
CA GLY A 111 13.65 -11.62 -0.47
C GLY A 111 14.75 -11.56 0.60
N ARG A 112 14.35 -11.52 1.88
CA ARG A 112 14.69 -12.52 2.93
C ARG A 112 14.04 -12.10 4.26
N PRO A 113 13.58 -13.04 5.09
CA PRO A 113 13.19 -12.71 6.46
C PRO A 113 14.44 -12.22 7.21
N SER A 114 14.32 -11.06 7.86
CA SER A 114 15.33 -10.59 8.80
C SER A 114 15.39 -11.60 9.94
N LYS A 115 16.52 -12.28 10.12
CA LYS A 115 16.76 -13.06 11.32
C LYS A 115 16.83 -12.07 12.47
N HIS A 116 15.81 -12.05 13.32
CA HIS A 116 15.99 -11.64 14.69
C HIS A 116 17.04 -12.56 15.30
N ASN A 117 18.25 -12.06 15.48
CA ASN A 117 19.17 -12.65 16.44
C ASN A 117 18.66 -12.26 17.82
N ASP A 118 17.83 -13.14 18.38
CA ASP A 118 17.73 -13.30 19.82
C ASP A 118 19.07 -13.86 20.31
N GLU A 119 19.97 -13.00 20.76
CA GLU A 119 20.99 -13.39 21.73
C GLU A 119 20.73 -12.64 23.03
N GLN A 120 19.81 -13.24 23.78
CA GLN A 120 19.87 -13.51 25.21
C GLN A 120 20.98 -12.79 25.99
N ASN A 121 20.49 -11.89 26.84
CA ASN A 121 21.07 -11.52 28.11
C ASN A 121 21.26 -12.79 28.97
N ASP A 122 22.50 -13.09 29.37
CA ASP A 122 22.75 -13.85 30.58
C ASP A 122 24.03 -13.35 31.27
N SER A 123 23.80 -12.74 32.44
CA SER A 123 24.60 -12.62 33.66
C SER A 123 26.11 -12.40 33.60
#